data_AF-A0A0F5PSF4-F1
#
_entry.id   AF-A0A0F5PSF4-F1
#
_cell.length_a   1.000
_cell.length_b   1.000
_cell.length_c   1.000
_cell.angle_alpha   90.00
_cell.angle_beta   90.00
_cell.angle_gamma   90.00
#
_symmetry.space_group_name_H-M   'P 1'
#
loop_
_entity.id
_entity.type
_entity.pdbx_description
1 polymer ?
#
loop_
_entity_poly.entity_id
_entity_poly.type
_entity_poly.pdbx_seq_one_letter_code
_entity_poly.pdbx_strand_id
1 'polypeptide(L)'
;MKSLGANLIVVVDDEVANDPLQQQLMKMTAEMAGVGIRFFTVEHTINIIHKASPSQKIFIVCKTPQVVRKLVDGGVPIKEVNVGNMHFSPGKRQLSKKVYVDEKDLEDLHYISSKGVEVYIQDTPDDKKEYLQ
;
A
#
# COMPACT_ATOMS: atom_id res chain seq x y z
N MET A 1 -12.25 -0.01 4.88
CA MET A 1 -12.77 1.07 4.00
C MET A 1 -13.77 1.97 4.72
N LYS A 2 -14.89 1.46 5.25
CA LYS A 2 -15.82 2.29 6.04
C LYS A 2 -15.16 3.01 7.23
N SER A 3 -14.20 2.37 7.90
CA SER A 3 -13.44 2.96 9.02
C SER A 3 -12.52 4.13 8.63
N LEU A 4 -12.06 4.19 7.37
CA LEU A 4 -11.10 5.20 6.89
C LEU A 4 -11.77 6.33 6.08
N GLY A 5 -13.07 6.20 5.75
CA GLY A 5 -13.79 7.17 4.92
C GLY A 5 -13.28 7.26 3.47
N ALA A 6 -12.46 6.30 3.02
CA ALA A 6 -11.93 6.26 1.67
C ALA A 6 -13.03 5.92 0.65
N ASN A 7 -13.08 6.66 -0.45
CA ASN A 7 -14.03 6.47 -1.55
C ASN A 7 -13.35 6.03 -2.87
N LEU A 8 -12.01 5.95 -2.86
CA LEU A 8 -11.22 5.50 -3.99
C LEU A 8 -10.03 4.65 -3.52
N ILE A 9 -9.90 3.44 -4.04
CA ILE A 9 -8.70 2.61 -3.93
C ILE A 9 -7.81 2.85 -5.14
N VAL A 10 -6.52 3.09 -4.92
CA VAL A 10 -5.51 3.11 -5.98
C VAL A 10 -4.55 1.95 -5.72
N VAL A 11 -4.65 0.90 -6.53
CA VAL A 11 -3.69 -0.20 -6.53
C VAL A 11 -2.49 0.26 -7.36
N VAL A 12 -1.33 0.37 -6.72
CA VAL A 12 -0.08 0.79 -7.36
C VAL A 12 0.80 -0.44 -7.54
N ASP A 13 0.74 -0.99 -8.75
CA ASP A 13 1.47 -2.20 -9.13
C ASP A 13 1.57 -2.25 -10.66
N ASP A 14 2.81 -2.26 -11.18
CA ASP A 14 3.06 -2.20 -12.62
C ASP A 14 2.58 -3.46 -13.35
N GLU A 15 2.57 -4.63 -12.69
CA GLU A 15 2.07 -5.88 -13.27
C GLU A 15 0.54 -5.83 -13.35
N VAL A 16 -0.13 -5.51 -12.24
CA VAL A 16 -1.60 -5.45 -12.18
C VAL A 16 -2.14 -4.34 -13.09
N ALA A 17 -1.46 -3.21 -13.20
CA ALA A 17 -1.84 -2.13 -14.12
C ALA A 17 -1.91 -2.59 -15.59
N ASN A 18 -1.22 -3.68 -15.94
CA ASN A 18 -1.17 -4.26 -17.28
C ASN A 18 -1.87 -5.64 -17.39
N ASP A 19 -2.54 -6.12 -16.35
CA ASP A 19 -3.25 -7.41 -16.34
C ASP A 19 -4.78 -7.24 -16.21
N PRO A 20 -5.53 -7.28 -17.33
CA PRO A 20 -6.98 -7.10 -17.30
C PRO A 20 -7.74 -8.11 -16.44
N LEU A 21 -7.24 -9.34 -16.31
CA LEU A 21 -7.89 -10.39 -15.54
C LEU A 21 -7.78 -10.09 -14.04
N GLN A 22 -6.57 -9.76 -13.55
CA GLN A 22 -6.37 -9.37 -12.16
C GLN A 22 -7.16 -8.10 -11.81
N GLN A 23 -7.19 -7.12 -12.71
CA GLN A 23 -8.00 -5.92 -12.53
C GLN A 23 -9.49 -6.23 -12.40
N GLN A 24 -10.02 -7.12 -13.26
CA GLN A 24 -11.43 -7.49 -13.23
C GLN A 24 -11.81 -8.14 -11.89
N LEU A 25 -10.98 -9.05 -11.38
CA LEU A 25 -11.22 -9.70 -10.09
C LEU A 25 -11.23 -8.70 -8.94
N MET A 26 -10.26 -7.78 -8.90
CA MET A 26 -10.20 -6.73 -7.86
C MET A 26 -11.33 -5.71 -7.96
N LYS A 27 -11.78 -5.37 -9.18
CA LYS A 27 -12.93 -4.49 -9.40
C LYS A 27 -14.20 -5.02 -8.77
N MET A 28 -14.49 -6.31 -8.94
CA MET A 28 -15.68 -6.94 -8.33
C MET A 28 -15.70 -6.75 -6.81
N THR A 29 -14.56 -6.96 -6.14
CA THR A 29 -14.46 -6.75 -4.68
C THR A 29 -14.68 -5.29 -4.27
N ALA A 30 -14.10 -4.34 -5.02
CA ALA A 30 -14.26 -2.91 -4.73
C ALA A 30 -15.70 -2.42 -4.96
N GLU A 31 -16.34 -2.88 -6.04
CA GLU A 31 -17.73 -2.58 -6.38
C GLU A 31 -18.70 -3.09 -5.30
N MET A 32 -18.50 -4.32 -4.80
CA MET A 32 -19.27 -4.86 -3.68
C MET A 32 -19.12 -4.03 -2.39
N ALA A 33 -17.98 -3.37 -2.21
CA ALA A 33 -17.74 -2.46 -1.09
C ALA A 33 -18.26 -1.02 -1.34
N GLY A 34 -18.77 -0.72 -2.53
CA GLY A 34 -19.23 0.61 -2.93
C GLY A 34 -18.11 1.64 -3.07
N VAL A 35 -16.89 1.20 -3.40
CA VAL A 35 -15.71 2.07 -3.51
C VAL A 35 -15.17 2.04 -4.94
N GLY A 36 -14.78 3.20 -5.47
CA GLY A 36 -14.07 3.23 -6.75
C GLY A 36 -12.70 2.56 -6.65
N ILE A 37 -12.21 1.97 -7.75
CA ILE A 37 -10.85 1.42 -7.82
C ILE A 37 -10.14 1.87 -9.10
N ARG A 38 -8.83 2.11 -9.00
CA ARG A 38 -7.91 2.38 -10.12
C ARG A 38 -6.66 1.53 -9.96
N PHE A 39 -6.05 1.19 -11.10
CA PHE A 39 -4.83 0.42 -11.18
C PHE A 39 -3.81 1.27 -11.92
N PHE A 40 -2.74 1.65 -11.25
CA PHE A 40 -1.74 2.55 -11.78
C PHE A 40 -0.35 1.94 -11.66
N THR A 41 0.51 2.32 -12.59
CA THR A 41 1.95 2.12 -12.43
C THR A 41 2.50 3.06 -11.36
N VAL A 42 3.69 2.75 -10.85
CA VAL A 42 4.42 3.62 -9.90
C VAL A 42 4.65 4.99 -10.51
N GLU A 43 5.16 5.04 -11.73
CA GLU A 43 5.46 6.28 -12.45
C GLU A 43 4.20 7.12 -12.68
N HIS A 44 3.11 6.49 -13.14
CA HIS A 44 1.86 7.20 -13.36
C HIS A 44 1.35 7.82 -12.06
N THR A 45 1.40 7.05 -10.96
CA THR A 45 0.97 7.52 -9.64
C THR A 45 1.75 8.77 -9.21
N ILE A 46 3.07 8.74 -9.30
CA ILE A 46 3.94 9.89 -8.99
C ILE A 46 3.52 11.14 -9.79
N ASN A 47 3.29 10.97 -11.08
CA ASN A 47 2.99 12.08 -11.99
C ASN A 47 1.61 12.73 -11.78
N ILE A 48 0.64 11.99 -11.23
CA ILE A 48 -0.77 12.43 -11.22
C ILE A 48 -1.36 12.60 -9.82
N ILE A 49 -0.76 12.04 -8.76
CA ILE A 49 -1.40 12.03 -7.42
C ILE A 49 -1.69 13.44 -6.89
N HIS A 50 -0.84 14.42 -7.22
CA HIS A 50 -1.02 15.82 -6.83
C HIS A 50 -2.20 16.52 -7.52
N LYS A 51 -2.79 15.89 -8.56
CA LYS A 51 -3.97 16.38 -9.28
C LYS A 51 -5.28 15.81 -8.72
N ALA A 52 -5.23 15.00 -7.65
CA ALA A 52 -6.41 14.45 -7.02
C ALA A 52 -7.35 15.56 -6.53
N SER A 53 -8.64 15.42 -6.84
CA SER A 53 -9.67 16.32 -6.35
C SER A 53 -9.79 16.21 -4.82
N PRO A 54 -10.10 17.30 -4.08
CA PRO A 54 -10.37 17.25 -2.65
C PRO A 54 -11.48 16.26 -2.23
N SER A 55 -12.40 15.94 -3.16
CA SER A 55 -13.45 14.94 -2.95
C SER A 55 -12.95 13.50 -2.98
N GLN A 56 -11.77 13.24 -3.55
CA GLN A 56 -11.16 11.91 -3.58
C GLN A 56 -10.47 11.62 -2.26
N LYS A 57 -10.99 10.64 -1.51
CA LYS A 57 -10.40 10.11 -0.29
C LYS A 57 -9.71 8.80 -0.66
N ILE A 58 -8.42 8.91 -0.97
CA ILE A 58 -7.64 7.86 -1.63
C ILE A 58 -7.03 6.91 -0.58
N PHE A 59 -7.20 5.62 -0.80
CA PHE A 59 -6.48 4.54 -0.12
C PHE A 59 -5.53 3.88 -1.12
N ILE A 60 -4.22 4.02 -0.90
CA ILE A 60 -3.18 3.44 -1.77
C ILE A 60 -2.86 2.03 -1.29
N VAL A 61 -2.90 1.05 -2.19
CA VAL A 61 -2.51 -0.34 -1.92
C VAL A 61 -1.29 -0.67 -2.79
N CYS A 62 -0.21 -1.07 -2.13
CA CYS A 62 1.04 -1.48 -2.78
C CYS A 62 1.33 -2.94 -2.45
N LYS A 63 1.94 -3.68 -3.38
CA LYS A 63 2.30 -5.09 -3.19
C LYS A 63 3.43 -5.28 -2.18
N THR A 64 4.41 -4.36 -2.14
CA THR A 64 5.61 -4.50 -1.30
C THR A 64 6.17 -3.15 -0.81
N PRO A 65 7.03 -3.14 0.24
CA PRO A 65 7.70 -1.92 0.71
C PRO A 65 8.56 -1.23 -0.35
N GLN A 66 9.16 -1.97 -1.28
CA GLN A 66 9.95 -1.42 -2.38
C GLN A 66 9.12 -0.44 -3.23
N VAL A 67 7.84 -0.77 -3.48
CA VAL A 67 6.92 0.10 -4.23
C VAL A 67 6.66 1.38 -3.44
N VAL A 68 6.39 1.25 -2.13
CA VAL A 68 6.15 2.40 -1.25
C VAL A 68 7.37 3.32 -1.19
N ARG A 69 8.58 2.76 -1.09
CA ARG A 69 9.84 3.52 -1.15
C ARG A 69 9.94 4.36 -2.42
N LYS A 70 9.66 3.78 -3.59
CA LYS A 70 9.66 4.53 -4.86
C LYS A 70 8.63 5.67 -4.87
N LEU A 71 7.45 5.46 -4.28
CA LEU A 71 6.44 6.52 -4.17
C LEU A 71 6.89 7.65 -3.24
N VAL A 72 7.49 7.32 -2.09
CA VAL A 72 8.06 8.30 -1.15
C VAL A 72 9.18 9.09 -1.81
N ASP A 73 10.12 8.42 -2.47
CA ASP A 73 11.21 9.07 -3.22
C ASP A 73 10.70 9.92 -4.38
N GLY A 74 9.57 9.51 -4.99
CA GLY A 74 8.87 10.24 -6.04
C GLY A 74 8.03 11.43 -5.55
N GLY A 75 8.01 11.72 -4.24
CA GLY A 75 7.31 12.89 -3.69
C GLY A 75 5.82 12.68 -3.45
N VAL A 76 5.30 11.45 -3.52
CA VAL A 76 3.92 11.14 -3.14
C VAL A 76 3.73 11.47 -1.64
N PRO A 77 2.71 12.26 -1.25
CA PRO A 77 2.57 12.78 0.11
C PRO A 77 2.03 11.74 1.11
N ILE A 78 2.78 10.65 1.32
CA ILE A 78 2.47 9.56 2.24
C ILE A 78 2.91 9.95 3.65
N LYS A 79 1.98 9.88 4.61
CA LYS A 79 2.25 10.17 6.03
C LYS A 79 2.34 8.91 6.89
N GLU A 80 1.57 7.91 6.54
CA GLU A 80 1.42 6.66 7.28
C GLU A 80 1.48 5.49 6.29
N VAL A 81 2.15 4.41 6.70
CA VAL A 81 2.19 3.13 6.00
C VAL A 81 1.79 2.04 6.98
N ASN A 82 0.61 1.48 6.74
CA ASN A 82 0.18 0.22 7.35
C ASN A 82 0.81 -0.94 6.57
N VAL A 83 1.58 -1.78 7.26
CA VAL A 83 2.08 -3.04 6.76
C VAL A 83 1.06 -4.12 7.11
N GLY A 84 0.25 -4.48 6.11
CA GLY A 84 -0.76 -5.52 6.20
C GLY A 84 -0.16 -6.91 6.03
N ASN A 85 -0.72 -7.70 5.11
CA ASN A 85 -0.24 -9.07 4.88
C ASN A 85 0.98 -9.08 3.95
N MET A 86 2.09 -9.62 4.43
CA MET A 86 3.26 -9.96 3.61
C MET A 86 3.53 -11.47 3.75
N HIS A 87 3.15 -12.24 2.74
CA HIS A 87 3.22 -13.70 2.76
C HIS A 87 4.64 -14.24 2.91
N PHE A 88 4.76 -15.41 3.55
CA PHE A 88 6.01 -16.16 3.61
C PHE A 88 6.45 -16.60 2.21
N SER A 89 7.75 -16.45 1.95
CA SER A 89 8.47 -17.07 0.84
C SER A 89 9.85 -17.50 1.33
N PRO A 90 10.52 -18.47 0.67
CA PRO A 90 11.88 -18.86 1.04
C PRO A 90 12.80 -17.65 1.16
N GLY A 91 13.56 -17.56 2.26
CA GLY A 91 14.44 -16.43 2.58
C GLY A 91 13.81 -15.35 3.48
N LYS A 92 12.48 -15.34 3.65
CA LYS A 92 11.81 -14.41 4.57
C LYS A 92 11.73 -14.97 5.98
N ARG A 93 11.96 -14.11 6.97
CA ARG A 93 11.73 -14.39 8.39
C ARG A 93 10.44 -13.75 8.86
N GLN A 94 9.86 -14.32 9.90
CA GLN A 94 8.66 -13.77 10.51
C GLN A 94 9.01 -12.49 11.29
N LEU A 95 8.28 -11.41 11.02
CA LEU A 95 8.35 -10.15 11.77
C LEU A 95 7.13 -9.98 12.68
N SER A 96 5.94 -10.32 12.20
CA SER A 96 4.70 -10.37 12.99
C SER A 96 3.81 -11.51 12.49
N LYS A 97 2.60 -11.68 13.05
CA LYS A 97 1.71 -12.83 12.78
C LYS A 97 1.42 -13.04 11.28
N LYS A 98 1.29 -11.95 10.51
CA LYS A 98 1.01 -11.97 9.06
C LYS A 98 2.05 -11.25 8.22
N VAL A 99 3.21 -10.95 8.81
CA VAL A 99 4.26 -10.16 8.16
C VAL A 99 5.53 -10.96 8.15
N TYR A 100 5.94 -11.39 6.96
CA TYR A 100 7.21 -12.03 6.70
C TYR A 100 8.05 -11.12 5.80
N VAL A 101 9.30 -10.93 6.17
CA VAL A 101 10.22 -9.97 5.54
C VAL A 101 11.58 -10.62 5.32
N ASP A 102 12.24 -10.26 4.24
CA ASP A 102 13.68 -10.44 4.09
C ASP A 102 14.44 -9.18 4.51
N GLU A 103 15.76 -9.17 4.31
CA GLU A 103 16.60 -8.02 4.64
C GLU A 103 16.25 -6.79 3.80
N LYS A 104 15.84 -6.99 2.53
CA LYS A 104 15.53 -5.89 1.64
C LYS A 104 14.22 -5.21 2.03
N ASP A 105 13.21 -6.00 2.38
CA ASP A 105 11.95 -5.50 2.93
C ASP A 105 12.17 -4.65 4.18
N LEU A 106 13.01 -5.12 5.12
CA LEU A 106 13.35 -4.38 6.33
C LEU A 106 14.10 -3.08 6.02
N GLU A 107 15.10 -3.13 5.15
CA GLU A 107 15.85 -1.94 4.70
C GLU A 107 14.89 -0.88 4.14
N ASP A 108 13.95 -1.29 3.29
CA ASP A 108 12.99 -0.36 2.68
C ASP A 108 12.00 0.21 3.70
N LEU A 109 11.52 -0.61 4.63
CA LEU A 109 10.63 -0.15 5.70
C LEU A 109 11.33 0.85 6.64
N HIS A 110 12.58 0.59 7.03
CA HIS A 110 13.37 1.54 7.82
C HIS A 110 13.69 2.81 7.03
N TYR A 111 13.98 2.69 5.73
CA TYR A 111 14.20 3.83 4.86
C TYR A 111 12.95 4.72 4.79
N ILE A 112 11.77 4.14 4.57
CA ILE A 112 10.49 4.85 4.57
C ILE A 112 10.29 5.58 5.91
N SER A 113 10.54 4.91 7.03
CA SER A 113 10.45 5.53 8.36
C SER A 113 11.43 6.70 8.52
N SER A 114 12.66 6.57 8.02
CA SER A 114 13.68 7.63 8.05
C SER A 114 13.28 8.90 7.28
N LYS A 115 12.31 8.81 6.36
CA LYS A 115 11.72 9.96 5.64
C LYS A 115 10.62 10.67 6.41
N GLY A 116 10.38 10.28 7.67
CA GLY A 116 9.35 10.86 8.53
C GLY A 116 7.95 10.27 8.29
N VAL A 117 7.87 9.13 7.62
CA VAL A 117 6.62 8.37 7.44
C VAL A 117 6.42 7.45 8.64
N GLU A 118 5.23 7.47 9.24
CA GLU A 118 4.89 6.53 10.32
C GLU A 118 4.66 5.14 9.72
N VAL A 119 5.47 4.16 10.11
CA VAL A 119 5.37 2.78 9.63
C VAL A 119 4.94 1.88 10.78
N TYR A 120 3.84 1.16 10.59
CA TYR A 120 3.28 0.25 11.59
C TYR A 120 2.65 -0.98 10.95
N ILE A 121 2.61 -2.07 11.70
CA ILE A 121 1.92 -3.32 11.36
C ILE A 121 0.57 -3.30 12.08
N GLN A 122 -0.51 -3.56 11.35
CA GLN A 122 -1.85 -3.70 11.90
C GLN A 122 -2.74 -4.45 10.88
N ASP A 123 -3.29 -5.60 11.29
CA ASP A 123 -4.07 -6.49 10.41
C ASP A 123 -5.50 -5.98 10.17
N THR A 124 -6.18 -5.59 11.25
CA THR A 124 -7.51 -4.98 11.19
C THR A 124 -7.55 -3.64 11.94
N PRO A 125 -8.52 -2.75 11.65
CA PRO A 125 -8.62 -1.46 12.35
C PRO A 125 -8.75 -1.56 13.87
N ASP A 126 -9.24 -2.70 14.38
CA ASP A 126 -9.46 -2.95 15.80
C ASP A 126 -8.20 -3.50 16.52
N ASP A 127 -7.19 -3.94 15.77
CA ASP A 127 -5.94 -4.45 16.32
C ASP A 127 -5.03 -3.32 16.81
N LYS A 128 -4.15 -3.62 17.77
CA LYS A 128 -3.13 -2.69 18.23
C LYS A 128 -2.06 -2.47 17.15
N LYS A 129 -1.69 -1.21 16.89
CA LYS A 129 -0.53 -0.88 16.05
C LYS A 129 0.76 -1.44 16.68
N GLU A 130 1.52 -2.19 15.91
CA GLU A 130 2.89 -2.64 16.22
C GLU A 130 3.89 -1.81 15.39
N TYR A 131 4.83 -1.13 16.03
CA TYR A 131 5.84 -0.32 15.32
C TYR A 131 7.12 -1.13 15.09
N LEU A 132 7.82 -0.82 14.01
CA LEU A 132 9.13 -1.41 13.72
C LEU A 132 10.12 -0.98 14.81
N GLN A 133 10.88 -1.94 15.35
CA GLN A 133 11.97 -1.71 16.30
C GLN A 133 13.28 -1.43 15.58
#